data_AF-A0A800IB86-F1
#
_entry.id   AF-A0A800IB86-F1
#
_cell.length_a   1.000
_cell.length_b   1.000
_cell.length_c   1.000
_cell.angle_alpha   90.00
_cell.angle_beta   90.00
_cell.angle_gamma   90.00
#
_symmetry.space_group_name_H-M   'P 1'
#
loop_
_entity.id
_entity.type
_entity.pdbx_description
1 polymer ?
#
loop_
_entity_poly.entity_id
_entity_poly.type
_entity_poly.pdbx_seq_one_letter_code
_entity_poly.pdbx_strand_id
1 'polypeptide(L)'
;MADARLPLRGCFCGFLADRQLKHRFGLKGRVNFVSCDTRAKSAGQRGISLVRCSPNQGFSARIRFVSQPNNRRIGLLGGTFDPPHLGHLAAALAAQEQLALDQVLLVVANDPWQKTEAGQEVTAANHRLAMVEKAVADLNGISADPSEINRGGPTYTAATLTEMGNRFPEAELFLLIGGDVAPVLNTWVEAERVRQRATIVVMDRPGYHQAMPPEGWDFQRLVAVTPDIAGTEVRLRGQVGHDLTAMVPLAVADYIKKYGLYSGESCS
;
A
#
# COMPACT_ATOMS: atom_id res chain seq x y z
N MET A 1 -28.24 -12.11 -7.27
CA MET A 1 -28.62 -13.53 -7.45
C MET A 1 -29.08 -13.70 -8.89
N ALA A 2 -28.38 -14.47 -9.70
CA ALA A 2 -28.83 -14.82 -11.05
C ALA A 2 -28.87 -16.34 -11.12
N ASP A 3 -30.07 -16.91 -11.19
CA ASP A 3 -30.31 -18.35 -11.18
C ASP A 3 -30.46 -18.81 -12.65
N ALA A 4 -29.45 -19.48 -13.19
CA ALA A 4 -29.49 -19.99 -14.56
C ALA A 4 -29.59 -21.52 -14.54
N ARG A 5 -30.70 -22.07 -15.06
CA ARG A 5 -30.91 -23.52 -15.21
C ARG A 5 -30.51 -23.95 -16.62
N LEU A 6 -29.70 -25.00 -16.75
CA LEU A 6 -29.31 -25.60 -18.02
C LEU A 6 -29.86 -27.03 -18.11
N PRO A 7 -30.60 -27.39 -19.18
CA PRO A 7 -30.93 -28.79 -19.44
C PRO A 7 -29.79 -29.42 -20.25
N LEU A 8 -29.03 -30.34 -19.64
CA LEU A 8 -28.06 -31.17 -20.35
C LEU A 8 -28.58 -32.60 -20.40
N ARG A 9 -28.89 -33.10 -21.60
CA ARG A 9 -29.15 -34.53 -21.88
C ARG A 9 -27.88 -35.16 -22.45
N GLY A 10 -27.49 -36.30 -21.89
CA GLY A 10 -26.44 -37.17 -22.44
C GLY A 10 -25.09 -37.04 -21.74
N CYS A 11 -24.44 -38.18 -21.55
CA CYS A 11 -23.08 -38.31 -21.03
C CYS A 11 -22.12 -37.65 -22.04
N PHE A 12 -21.69 -36.42 -21.79
CA PHE A 12 -20.88 -35.65 -22.74
C PHE A 12 -19.45 -35.46 -22.23
N CYS A 13 -18.51 -35.78 -23.13
CA CYS A 13 -17.08 -35.59 -22.98
C CYS A 13 -16.75 -34.13 -22.62
N GLY A 14 -16.01 -33.93 -21.51
CA GLY A 14 -15.88 -32.64 -20.78
C GLY A 14 -15.26 -31.45 -21.53
N PHE A 15 -14.95 -31.57 -22.82
CA PHE A 15 -14.31 -30.51 -23.59
C PHE A 15 -15.30 -29.51 -24.23
N LEU A 16 -16.51 -29.96 -24.58
CA LEU A 16 -17.52 -29.11 -25.24
C LEU A 16 -18.24 -28.15 -24.27
N ALA A 17 -18.37 -28.54 -22.99
CA ALA A 17 -18.99 -27.72 -21.95
C ALA A 17 -18.15 -26.48 -21.58
N ASP A 18 -16.81 -26.60 -21.63
CA ASP A 18 -15.87 -25.52 -21.32
C ASP A 18 -16.03 -24.33 -22.29
N ARG A 19 -16.17 -24.58 -23.59
CA ARG A 19 -16.35 -23.52 -24.61
C ARG A 19 -17.68 -22.79 -24.49
N GLN A 20 -18.79 -23.50 -24.27
CA GLN A 20 -20.11 -22.87 -24.17
C GLN A 20 -20.29 -22.05 -22.89
N LEU A 21 -19.74 -22.51 -21.77
CA LEU A 21 -19.78 -21.77 -20.50
C LEU A 21 -18.91 -20.51 -20.54
N LYS A 22 -17.73 -20.57 -21.17
CA LYS A 22 -16.85 -19.41 -21.36
C LYS A 22 -17.48 -18.29 -22.17
N HIS A 23 -18.10 -18.64 -23.31
CA HIS A 23 -18.72 -17.65 -24.19
C HIS A 23 -19.94 -16.98 -23.53
N ARG A 24 -20.72 -17.72 -22.73
CA ARG A 24 -21.97 -17.22 -22.14
C ARG A 24 -21.78 -16.43 -20.84
N PHE A 25 -20.69 -16.65 -20.10
CA PHE A 25 -20.43 -16.02 -18.80
C PHE A 25 -19.16 -15.13 -18.75
N GLY A 26 -18.50 -14.90 -19.89
CA GLY A 26 -17.32 -14.02 -19.95
C GLY A 26 -16.11 -14.52 -19.15
N LEU A 27 -16.01 -15.82 -18.90
CA LEU A 27 -14.99 -16.40 -18.03
C LEU A 27 -13.63 -16.52 -18.77
N LYS A 28 -12.57 -15.96 -18.18
CA LYS A 28 -11.17 -16.17 -18.62
C LYS A 28 -10.48 -17.23 -17.75
N GLY A 29 -10.03 -18.35 -18.35
CA GLY A 29 -9.30 -19.46 -17.69
C GLY A 29 -9.87 -20.87 -17.99
N ARG A 30 -9.15 -21.97 -17.70
CA ARG A 30 -9.68 -23.36 -17.86
C ARG A 30 -10.75 -23.67 -16.81
N VAL A 31 -11.89 -24.24 -17.22
CA VAL A 31 -12.87 -24.83 -16.31
C VAL A 31 -12.41 -26.26 -15.99
N ASN A 32 -11.94 -26.49 -14.76
CA ASN A 32 -11.57 -27.83 -14.30
C ASN A 32 -12.80 -28.54 -13.73
N PHE A 33 -13.16 -29.69 -14.31
CA PHE A 33 -14.19 -30.58 -13.77
C PHE A 33 -13.55 -31.47 -12.70
N VAL A 34 -13.91 -31.25 -11.43
CA VAL A 34 -13.48 -32.13 -10.34
C VAL A 34 -14.48 -33.28 -10.23
N SER A 35 -14.04 -34.48 -10.61
CA SER A 35 -14.74 -35.71 -10.26
C SER A 35 -14.60 -35.92 -8.75
N CYS A 36 -15.72 -35.97 -8.05
CA CYS A 36 -15.75 -36.12 -6.61
C CYS A 36 -15.48 -37.59 -6.23
N ASP A 37 -14.22 -37.91 -5.88
CA ASP A 37 -13.98 -38.87 -4.82
C ASP A 37 -12.63 -38.64 -4.11
N THR A 38 -12.66 -38.78 -2.79
CA THR A 38 -11.58 -38.69 -1.77
C THR A 38 -11.10 -37.31 -1.29
N ARG A 39 -10.94 -37.23 0.04
CA ARG A 39 -10.51 -36.08 0.86
C ARG A 39 -9.27 -35.38 0.27
N ALA A 40 -9.44 -34.14 -0.19
CA ALA A 40 -8.31 -33.25 -0.49
C ALA A 40 -8.26 -32.12 0.54
N LYS A 41 -7.14 -32.04 1.26
CA LYS A 41 -6.77 -30.90 2.13
C LYS A 41 -6.69 -29.64 1.25
N SER A 42 -7.22 -28.54 1.78
CA SER A 42 -7.28 -27.23 1.13
C SER A 42 -5.90 -26.70 0.78
N ALA A 43 -5.56 -26.72 -0.50
CA ALA A 43 -4.57 -25.82 -1.10
C ALA A 43 -5.29 -25.02 -2.19
N GLY A 44 -5.13 -23.71 -2.17
CA GLY A 44 -5.89 -22.75 -2.95
C GLY A 44 -5.91 -23.04 -4.44
N GLN A 45 -7.05 -23.48 -4.94
CA GLN A 45 -7.42 -23.38 -6.35
C GLN A 45 -8.90 -23.05 -6.47
N ARG A 46 -9.26 -22.30 -7.53
CA ARG A 46 -10.64 -21.99 -7.92
C ARG A 46 -11.41 -23.31 -8.10
N GLY A 47 -12.19 -23.70 -7.10
CA GLY A 47 -12.91 -24.98 -7.10
C GLY A 47 -14.41 -24.78 -7.31
N ILE A 48 -14.95 -25.40 -8.36
CA ILE A 48 -16.39 -25.62 -8.50
C ILE A 48 -16.74 -26.80 -7.59
N SER A 49 -17.58 -26.58 -6.57
CA SER A 49 -18.13 -27.69 -5.77
C SER A 49 -19.38 -28.23 -6.47
N LEU A 50 -19.32 -29.48 -6.93
CA LEU A 50 -20.48 -30.22 -7.43
C LEU A 50 -21.18 -30.92 -6.24
N VAL A 51 -22.46 -30.61 -6.06
CA VAL A 51 -23.32 -31.33 -5.10
C VAL A 51 -23.89 -32.56 -5.81
N ARG A 52 -23.73 -33.76 -5.22
CA ARG A 52 -24.30 -35.01 -5.73
C ARG A 52 -25.83 -35.01 -5.57
N CYS A 53 -26.56 -35.38 -6.62
CA CYS A 53 -27.97 -35.76 -6.52
C CYS A 53 -28.28 -37.02 -7.36
N SER A 54 -29.32 -37.71 -6.90
CA SER A 54 -29.79 -39.06 -7.27
C SER A 54 -30.12 -39.23 -8.78
N PRO A 55 -30.07 -40.46 -9.35
CA PRO A 55 -30.03 -40.71 -10.80
C PRO A 55 -31.24 -40.28 -11.64
N ASN A 56 -32.34 -39.82 -11.03
CA ASN A 56 -33.63 -39.63 -11.72
C ASN A 56 -34.15 -38.18 -11.78
N GLN A 57 -33.33 -37.17 -11.43
CA GLN A 57 -33.71 -35.76 -11.59
C GLN A 57 -32.59 -34.98 -12.28
N GLY A 58 -32.96 -34.16 -13.27
CA GLY A 58 -32.01 -33.44 -14.14
C GLY A 58 -30.95 -32.63 -13.39
N PHE A 59 -29.77 -32.50 -14.00
CA PHE A 59 -28.61 -31.82 -13.43
C PHE A 59 -28.90 -30.32 -13.20
N SER A 60 -28.82 -29.87 -11.96
CA SER A 60 -28.79 -28.47 -11.57
C SER A 60 -27.45 -28.18 -10.89
N ALA A 61 -26.49 -27.62 -11.64
CA ALA A 61 -25.24 -27.14 -11.07
C ALA A 61 -25.43 -25.71 -10.55
N ARG A 62 -25.29 -25.51 -9.23
CA ARG A 62 -25.25 -24.16 -8.64
C ARG A 62 -23.80 -23.69 -8.55
N ILE A 63 -23.45 -22.71 -9.38
CA ILE A 63 -22.16 -22.00 -9.25
C ILE A 63 -22.32 -20.98 -8.13
N ARG A 64 -21.76 -21.28 -6.95
CA ARG A 64 -21.54 -20.25 -5.92
C ARG A 64 -20.21 -19.58 -6.20
N PHE A 65 -20.24 -18.31 -6.59
CA PHE A 65 -19.08 -17.45 -6.46
C PHE A 65 -18.89 -17.19 -4.97
N VAL A 66 -17.90 -17.86 -4.37
CA VAL A 66 -17.42 -17.48 -3.05
C VAL A 66 -16.45 -16.32 -3.29
N SER A 67 -16.85 -15.10 -2.94
CA SER A 67 -15.89 -14.02 -2.76
C SER A 67 -15.00 -14.44 -1.59
N GLN A 68 -13.75 -14.78 -1.88
CA GLN A 68 -12.74 -14.78 -0.82
C GLN A 68 -12.71 -13.36 -0.25
N PRO A 69 -12.64 -13.16 1.08
CA PRO A 69 -12.28 -11.86 1.60
C PRO A 69 -10.92 -11.53 0.98
N ASN A 70 -10.89 -10.55 0.08
CA ASN A 70 -9.63 -10.04 -0.45
C ASN A 70 -9.04 -9.21 0.70
N ASN A 71 -8.35 -9.88 1.62
CA ASN A 71 -7.65 -9.25 2.73
C ASN A 71 -6.46 -8.47 2.14
N ARG A 72 -6.75 -7.30 1.57
CA ARG A 72 -5.75 -6.47 0.89
C ARG A 72 -4.68 -6.09 1.90
N ARG A 73 -3.41 -6.22 1.53
CA ARG A 73 -2.28 -5.83 2.37
C ARG A 73 -1.84 -4.43 1.96
N ILE A 74 -2.04 -3.46 2.84
CA ILE A 74 -1.81 -2.04 2.54
C ILE A 74 -0.72 -1.49 3.46
N GLY A 75 0.38 -1.04 2.87
CA GLY A 75 1.42 -0.29 3.56
C GLY A 75 1.09 1.20 3.64
N LEU A 76 1.34 1.80 4.79
CA LEU A 76 1.24 3.24 5.02
C LEU A 76 2.63 3.77 5.34
N LEU A 77 3.20 4.56 4.43
CA LEU A 77 4.44 5.29 4.64
C LEU A 77 4.10 6.76 4.88
N GLY A 78 4.00 7.14 6.15
CA GLY A 78 3.73 8.53 6.54
C GLY A 78 4.98 9.40 6.46
N GLY A 79 4.83 10.65 6.00
CA GLY A 79 5.98 11.55 5.93
C GLY A 79 5.60 12.99 5.60
N THR A 80 6.51 13.91 5.93
CA THR A 80 6.38 15.30 5.45
C THR A 80 6.60 15.38 3.94
N PHE A 81 7.55 14.60 3.39
CA PHE A 81 7.95 14.62 1.99
C PHE A 81 8.30 16.03 1.48
N ASP A 82 9.32 16.63 2.09
CA ASP A 82 9.73 18.02 1.80
C ASP A 82 11.20 18.11 1.35
N PRO A 83 11.53 17.68 0.13
CA PRO A 83 10.66 16.99 -0.86
C PRO A 83 10.67 15.46 -0.69
N PRO A 84 9.80 14.70 -1.40
CA PRO A 84 10.03 13.28 -1.61
C PRO A 84 11.37 13.05 -2.34
N HIS A 85 12.05 11.95 -2.03
CA HIS A 85 13.40 11.66 -2.53
C HIS A 85 13.58 10.15 -2.73
N LEU A 86 14.66 9.76 -3.42
CA LEU A 86 14.90 8.37 -3.81
C LEU A 86 14.95 7.40 -2.62
N GLY A 87 15.41 7.86 -1.44
CA GLY A 87 15.33 7.08 -0.20
C GLY A 87 13.90 6.65 0.17
N HIS A 88 12.91 7.54 0.07
CA HIS A 88 11.50 7.21 0.35
C HIS A 88 10.95 6.18 -0.64
N LEU A 89 11.29 6.33 -1.93
CA LEU A 89 10.81 5.43 -2.98
C LEU A 89 11.43 4.05 -2.84
N ALA A 90 12.73 3.97 -2.55
CA ALA A 90 13.42 2.72 -2.28
C ALA A 90 12.80 1.98 -1.08
N ALA A 91 12.46 2.71 -0.01
CA ALA A 91 11.79 2.14 1.16
C ALA A 91 10.39 1.60 0.82
N ALA A 92 9.57 2.38 0.09
CA ALA A 92 8.23 1.96 -0.31
C ALA A 92 8.25 0.71 -1.22
N LEU A 93 9.16 0.68 -2.21
CA LEU A 93 9.33 -0.47 -3.10
C LEU A 93 9.80 -1.73 -2.36
N ALA A 94 10.79 -1.59 -1.47
CA ALA A 94 11.27 -2.70 -0.66
C ALA A 94 10.16 -3.25 0.27
N ALA A 95 9.37 -2.37 0.89
CA ALA A 95 8.22 -2.77 1.69
C ALA A 95 7.15 -3.51 0.87
N GLN A 96 6.83 -2.98 -0.32
CA GLN A 96 5.87 -3.60 -1.21
C GLN A 96 6.28 -5.02 -1.58
N GLU A 97 7.53 -5.21 -1.99
CA GLU A 97 8.07 -6.51 -2.41
C GLU A 97 8.17 -7.50 -1.24
N GLN A 98 8.86 -7.12 -0.16
CA GLN A 98 9.19 -8.06 0.91
C GLN A 98 7.99 -8.47 1.76
N LEU A 99 6.97 -7.60 1.88
CA LEU A 99 5.76 -7.88 2.65
C LEU A 99 4.58 -8.34 1.79
N ALA A 100 4.80 -8.47 0.47
CA ALA A 100 3.77 -8.77 -0.53
C ALA A 100 2.55 -7.84 -0.38
N LEU A 101 2.80 -6.53 -0.34
CA LEU A 101 1.73 -5.54 -0.22
C LEU A 101 1.05 -5.35 -1.58
N ASP A 102 -0.28 -5.34 -1.57
CA ASP A 102 -1.07 -5.01 -2.75
C ASP A 102 -0.95 -3.52 -3.10
N GLN A 103 -0.73 -2.68 -2.08
CA GLN A 103 -0.60 -1.23 -2.23
C GLN A 103 0.27 -0.62 -1.14
N VAL A 104 1.04 0.41 -1.49
CA VAL A 104 1.70 1.32 -0.54
C VAL A 104 1.15 2.74 -0.74
N LEU A 105 0.67 3.34 0.34
CA LEU A 105 0.22 4.72 0.38
C LEU A 105 1.31 5.60 1.00
N LEU A 106 1.82 6.57 0.25
CA LEU A 106 2.64 7.64 0.78
C LEU A 106 1.70 8.71 1.35
N VAL A 107 1.45 8.64 2.65
CA VAL A 107 0.50 9.52 3.35
C VAL A 107 1.19 10.84 3.66
N VAL A 108 0.76 11.90 2.98
CA VAL A 108 1.40 13.22 3.04
C VAL A 108 0.86 14.01 4.23
N ALA A 109 1.73 14.34 5.18
CA ALA A 109 1.35 15.10 6.37
C ALA A 109 0.76 16.47 6.02
N ASN A 110 -0.31 16.88 6.72
CA ASN A 110 -0.87 18.22 6.58
C ASN A 110 0.02 19.26 7.25
N ASP A 111 -0.06 19.33 8.58
CA ASP A 111 0.79 20.13 9.44
C ASP A 111 1.70 19.19 10.24
N PRO A 112 3.01 19.11 9.89
CA PRO A 112 4.00 18.42 10.70
C PRO A 112 4.37 19.31 11.90
N TRP A 113 3.43 19.46 12.84
CA TRP A 113 3.48 20.42 13.96
C TRP A 113 4.83 20.42 14.72
N GLN A 114 5.45 19.25 14.91
CA GLN A 114 6.77 19.14 15.56
C GLN A 114 7.89 19.91 14.84
N LYS A 115 7.78 20.11 13.53
CA LYS A 115 8.74 20.88 12.72
C LYS A 115 8.39 22.35 12.68
N THR A 116 7.10 22.67 12.53
CA THR A 116 6.63 24.06 12.46
C THR A 116 6.73 24.75 13.83
N GLU A 117 6.45 24.06 14.93
CA GLU A 117 6.70 24.55 16.30
C GLU A 117 8.20 24.71 16.61
N ALA A 118 9.06 23.91 15.98
CA ALA A 118 10.51 24.07 16.06
C ALA A 118 11.06 25.19 15.16
N GLY A 119 10.18 25.99 14.53
CA GLY A 119 10.55 27.13 13.69
C GLY A 119 11.11 26.75 12.32
N GLN A 120 10.93 25.51 11.87
CA GLN A 120 11.33 25.11 10.52
C GLN A 120 10.27 25.53 9.51
N GLU A 121 10.68 26.25 8.45
CA GLU A 121 9.84 26.44 7.29
C GLU A 121 9.60 25.12 6.58
N VAL A 122 8.33 24.79 6.38
CA VAL A 122 7.89 23.58 5.68
C VAL A 122 7.14 24.02 4.44
N THR A 123 7.47 23.42 3.29
CA THR A 123 6.77 23.69 2.03
C THR A 123 5.27 23.43 2.18
N ALA A 124 4.43 24.29 1.56
CA ALA A 124 2.98 24.13 1.62
C ALA A 124 2.53 22.72 1.18
N ALA A 125 1.51 22.19 1.87
CA ALA A 125 1.09 20.79 1.74
C ALA A 125 0.71 20.38 0.31
N ASN A 126 0.09 21.29 -0.44
CA ASN A 126 -0.26 21.09 -1.85
C ASN A 126 0.97 20.87 -2.75
N HIS A 127 2.07 21.59 -2.53
CA HIS A 127 3.31 21.37 -3.27
C HIS A 127 3.94 20.03 -2.90
N ARG A 128 3.94 19.67 -1.61
CA ARG A 128 4.45 18.37 -1.15
C ARG A 128 3.65 17.21 -1.74
N LEU A 129 2.32 17.29 -1.72
CA LEU A 129 1.43 16.30 -2.36
C LEU A 129 1.73 16.17 -3.85
N ALA A 130 1.78 17.29 -4.58
CA ALA A 130 2.06 17.28 -6.02
C ALA A 130 3.43 16.67 -6.35
N MET A 131 4.44 16.91 -5.50
CA MET A 131 5.75 16.26 -5.66
C MET A 131 5.66 14.75 -5.40
N VAL A 132 4.90 14.29 -4.41
CA VAL A 132 4.73 12.86 -4.12
C VAL A 132 3.98 12.16 -5.27
N GLU A 133 2.91 12.77 -5.78
CA GLU A 133 2.17 12.27 -6.95
C GLU A 133 3.10 12.08 -8.16
N LYS A 134 3.97 13.07 -8.43
CA LYS A 134 4.98 12.98 -9.49
C LYS A 134 6.02 11.91 -9.23
N ALA A 135 6.43 11.74 -7.98
CA ALA A 135 7.45 10.77 -7.61
C ALA A 135 7.00 9.32 -7.83
N VAL A 136 5.70 9.04 -7.69
CA VAL A 136 5.13 7.68 -7.75
C VAL A 136 4.31 7.39 -9.01
N ALA A 137 4.20 8.34 -9.94
CA ALA A 137 3.31 8.25 -11.11
C ALA A 137 3.51 6.97 -11.94
N ASP A 138 4.75 6.51 -12.08
CA ASP A 138 5.12 5.33 -12.87
C ASP A 138 5.30 4.05 -12.02
N LEU A 139 5.01 4.10 -10.71
CA LEU A 139 5.19 2.99 -9.78
C LEU A 139 3.86 2.25 -9.55
N ASN A 140 3.78 1.01 -10.03
CA ASN A 140 2.57 0.20 -9.87
C ASN A 140 2.32 -0.17 -8.40
N GLY A 141 1.12 0.08 -7.91
CA GLY A 141 0.72 -0.23 -6.54
C GLY A 141 1.33 0.72 -5.48
N ILE A 142 1.97 1.82 -5.88
CA ILE A 142 2.41 2.87 -4.96
C ILE A 142 1.69 4.17 -5.33
N SER A 143 1.08 4.84 -4.36
CA SER A 143 0.30 6.07 -4.63
C SER A 143 0.45 7.10 -3.52
N ALA A 144 0.36 8.37 -3.90
CA ALA A 144 0.23 9.47 -2.95
C ALA A 144 -1.15 9.40 -2.25
N ASP A 145 -1.19 9.77 -0.98
CA ASP A 145 -2.43 9.80 -0.22
C ASP A 145 -2.60 11.16 0.51
N PRO A 146 -3.68 11.91 0.21
CA PRO A 146 -3.92 13.24 0.76
C PRO A 146 -4.81 13.22 2.02
N SER A 147 -5.10 12.07 2.63
CA SER A 147 -6.09 11.98 3.73
C SER A 147 -5.81 12.96 4.86
N GLU A 148 -4.54 13.10 5.27
CA GLU A 148 -4.19 14.02 6.36
C GLU A 148 -4.38 15.48 5.96
N ILE A 149 -4.03 15.85 4.72
CA ILE A 149 -4.26 17.19 4.15
C ILE A 149 -5.75 17.51 4.11
N ASN A 150 -6.56 16.58 3.62
CA ASN A 150 -8.01 16.75 3.52
C ASN A 150 -8.69 16.89 4.88
N ARG A 151 -8.17 16.16 5.88
CA ARG A 151 -8.66 16.25 7.26
C ARG A 151 -8.33 17.60 7.92
N GLY A 152 -7.22 18.21 7.54
CA GLY A 152 -6.74 19.46 8.14
C GLY A 152 -6.22 19.28 9.58
N GLY A 153 -5.73 20.37 10.16
CA GLY A 153 -5.17 20.39 11.52
C GLY A 153 -3.87 19.57 11.70
N PRO A 154 -3.47 19.30 12.95
CA PRO A 154 -2.29 18.49 13.26
C PRO A 154 -2.39 17.05 12.77
N THR A 155 -1.25 16.48 12.41
CA THR A 155 -1.16 15.10 11.96
C THR A 155 -0.98 14.13 13.13
N TYR A 156 -1.91 13.17 13.28
CA TYR A 156 -1.82 12.07 14.25
C TYR A 156 -2.04 10.71 13.57
N THR A 157 -1.07 9.79 13.70
CA THR A 157 -1.10 8.47 13.06
C THR A 157 -2.31 7.63 13.47
N ALA A 158 -2.78 7.75 14.72
CA ALA A 158 -3.97 7.04 15.21
C ALA A 158 -5.26 7.43 14.46
N ALA A 159 -5.39 8.72 14.13
CA ALA A 159 -6.50 9.23 13.32
C ALA A 159 -6.40 8.71 11.89
N THR A 160 -5.20 8.74 11.29
CA THR A 160 -4.93 8.21 9.96
C THR A 160 -5.24 6.72 9.85
N LEU A 161 -4.80 5.90 10.81
CA LEU A 161 -5.13 4.48 10.85
C LEU A 161 -6.62 4.21 11.01
N THR A 162 -7.34 5.05 11.75
CA THR A 162 -8.80 4.95 11.85
C THR A 162 -9.47 5.23 10.51
N GLU A 163 -9.04 6.28 9.81
CA GLU A 163 -9.54 6.63 8.47
C GLU A 163 -9.23 5.53 7.45
N MET A 164 -8.02 4.98 7.47
CA MET A 164 -7.62 3.88 6.58
C MET A 164 -8.40 2.60 6.85
N GLY A 165 -8.67 2.27 8.12
CA GLY A 165 -9.56 1.15 8.47
C GLY A 165 -10.99 1.36 7.97
N ASN A 166 -11.51 2.58 7.98
CA ASN A 166 -12.83 2.88 7.44
C ASN A 166 -12.85 2.81 5.90
N ARG A 167 -11.78 3.28 5.25
CA ARG A 167 -11.63 3.25 3.78
C ARG A 167 -11.40 1.83 3.25
N PHE A 168 -10.76 0.97 4.05
CA PHE A 168 -10.39 -0.40 3.71
C PHE A 168 -10.75 -1.38 4.84
N PRO A 169 -12.05 -1.68 5.06
CA PRO A 169 -12.55 -2.37 6.26
C PRO A 169 -12.12 -3.84 6.42
N GLU A 170 -11.55 -4.45 5.39
CA GLU A 170 -11.01 -5.82 5.40
C GLU A 170 -9.50 -5.85 5.09
N ALA A 171 -8.82 -4.70 5.05
CA ALA A 171 -7.40 -4.67 4.75
C ALA A 171 -6.55 -4.94 6.00
N GLU A 172 -5.45 -5.65 5.81
CA GLU A 172 -4.34 -5.69 6.75
C GLU A 172 -3.51 -4.41 6.55
N LEU A 173 -3.45 -3.58 7.59
CA LEU A 173 -2.68 -2.34 7.56
C LEU A 173 -1.28 -2.57 8.12
N PHE A 174 -0.28 -2.12 7.37
CA PHE A 174 1.13 -2.14 7.76
C PHE A 174 1.60 -0.70 7.90
N LEU A 175 2.02 -0.29 9.09
CA LEU A 175 2.59 1.03 9.29
C LEU A 175 4.11 0.96 9.10
N LEU A 176 4.59 1.57 8.03
CA LEU A 176 5.99 1.58 7.63
C LEU A 176 6.68 2.78 8.28
N ILE A 177 7.65 2.53 9.16
CA ILE A 177 8.41 3.57 9.85
C ILE A 177 9.91 3.36 9.68
N GLY A 178 10.68 4.45 9.68
CA GLY A 178 12.14 4.39 9.73
C GLY A 178 12.64 3.98 11.12
N GLY A 179 13.83 3.39 11.18
CA GLY A 179 14.48 3.02 12.44
C GLY A 179 14.66 4.19 13.42
N ASP A 180 14.79 5.42 12.94
CA ASP A 180 14.88 6.64 13.76
C ASP A 180 13.58 6.97 14.52
N VAL A 181 12.43 6.51 14.02
CA VAL A 181 11.11 6.74 14.63
C VAL A 181 10.75 5.65 15.64
N ALA A 182 11.26 4.43 15.46
CA ALA A 182 10.88 3.28 16.28
C ALA A 182 11.03 3.51 17.80
N PRO A 183 12.14 4.09 18.33
CA PRO A 183 12.33 4.25 19.77
C PRO A 183 11.33 5.18 20.46
N VAL A 184 10.66 6.06 19.71
CA VAL A 184 9.78 7.11 20.25
C VAL A 184 8.30 6.80 20.09
N LEU A 185 7.91 5.59 19.69
CA LEU A 185 6.51 5.21 19.43
C LEU A 185 5.58 5.44 20.64
N ASN A 186 6.07 5.29 21.87
CA ASN A 186 5.26 5.56 23.08
C ASN A 186 4.93 7.04 23.28
N THR A 187 5.60 7.94 22.57
CA THR A 187 5.32 9.40 22.64
C THR A 187 4.19 9.81 21.71
N TRP A 188 3.72 8.91 20.83
CA TRP A 188 2.66 9.22 19.88
C TRP A 188 1.30 9.37 20.56
N VAL A 189 0.51 10.31 20.06
CA VAL A 189 -0.88 10.51 20.49
C VAL A 189 -1.68 9.24 20.21
N GLU A 190 -2.34 8.72 21.26
CA GLU A 190 -3.06 7.45 21.23
C GLU A 190 -2.19 6.27 20.75
N ALA A 191 -0.94 6.15 21.22
CA ALA A 191 -0.02 5.07 20.88
C ALA A 191 -0.63 3.65 20.95
N GLU A 192 -1.42 3.36 21.99
CA GLU A 192 -2.13 2.07 22.12
C GLU A 192 -3.08 1.80 20.95
N ARG A 193 -3.73 2.85 20.46
CA ARG A 193 -4.65 2.79 19.33
C ARG A 193 -3.93 2.47 18.02
N VAL A 194 -2.72 2.99 17.87
CA VAL A 194 -1.83 2.70 16.73
C VAL A 194 -1.43 1.23 16.77
N ARG A 195 -0.98 0.75 17.94
CA ARG A 195 -0.58 -0.65 18.17
C ARG A 195 -1.67 -1.65 17.78
N GLN A 196 -2.94 -1.33 18.06
CA GLN A 196 -4.07 -2.22 17.78
C GLN A 196 -4.54 -2.21 16.31
N ARG A 197 -4.18 -1.19 15.52
CA ARG A 197 -4.76 -0.96 14.19
C ARG A 197 -3.84 -1.30 13.02
N ALA A 198 -2.55 -1.48 13.26
CA ALA A 198 -1.61 -1.83 12.20
C ALA A 198 -0.49 -2.72 12.71
N THR A 199 0.03 -3.56 11.80
CA THR A 199 1.32 -4.21 12.00
C THR A 199 2.42 -3.16 11.86
N ILE A 200 3.26 -3.00 12.87
CA ILE A 200 4.40 -2.08 12.81
C ILE A 200 5.52 -2.73 12.01
N VAL A 201 6.06 -1.99 11.04
CA VAL A 201 7.20 -2.40 10.23
C VAL A 201 8.31 -1.37 10.40
N VAL A 202 9.40 -1.78 11.04
CA VAL A 202 10.60 -0.96 11.22
C VAL A 202 11.54 -1.23 10.05
N MET A 203 11.71 -0.22 9.20
CA MET A 203 12.63 -0.25 8.07
C MET A 203 14.01 0.22 8.51
N ASP A 204 15.02 -0.58 8.18
CA ASP A 204 16.41 -0.23 8.47
C ASP A 204 16.82 1.05 7.71
N ARG A 205 17.51 1.92 8.43
CA ARG A 205 18.11 3.14 7.91
C ARG A 205 19.58 3.19 8.33
N PRO A 206 20.51 3.68 7.49
CA PRO A 206 21.90 3.87 7.88
C PRO A 206 22.01 4.59 9.24
N GLY A 207 22.75 4.00 10.18
CA GLY A 207 22.89 4.50 11.55
C GLY A 207 21.83 4.05 12.55
N TYR A 208 20.77 3.34 12.13
CA TYR A 208 19.64 2.93 12.98
C TYR A 208 19.31 1.43 12.92
N HIS A 209 20.23 0.59 12.44
CA HIS A 209 20.02 -0.86 12.24
C HIS A 209 19.62 -1.67 13.49
N GLN A 210 19.83 -1.11 14.69
CA GLN A 210 19.47 -1.73 15.96
C GLN A 210 18.37 -0.98 16.71
N ALA A 211 17.76 0.03 16.10
CA ALA A 211 16.69 0.77 16.74
C ALA A 211 15.47 -0.13 16.92
N MET A 212 14.96 -0.18 18.15
CA MET A 212 13.85 -1.04 18.54
C MET A 212 12.67 -0.18 19.00
N PRO A 213 11.43 -0.59 18.72
CA PRO A 213 10.27 -0.10 19.44
C PRO A 213 10.41 -0.28 20.95
N PRO A 214 9.74 0.54 21.77
CA PRO A 214 9.61 0.30 23.21
C PRO A 214 9.03 -1.09 23.51
N GLU A 215 9.22 -1.55 24.75
CA GLU A 215 8.63 -2.81 25.21
C GLU A 215 7.11 -2.83 25.01
N GLY A 216 6.58 -3.99 24.59
CA GLY A 216 5.14 -4.20 24.37
C GLY A 216 4.65 -3.87 22.96
N TRP A 217 5.53 -3.52 22.03
CA TRP A 217 5.22 -3.39 20.60
C TRP A 217 5.64 -4.62 19.82
N ASP A 218 4.68 -5.29 19.18
CA ASP A 218 4.96 -6.28 18.15
C ASP A 218 5.33 -5.56 16.85
N PHE A 219 6.42 -5.96 16.21
CA PHE A 219 6.88 -5.36 14.97
C PHE A 219 7.59 -6.36 14.07
N GLN A 220 7.62 -6.06 12.77
CA GLN A 220 8.45 -6.75 11.79
C GLN A 220 9.62 -5.83 11.43
N ARG A 221 10.82 -6.39 11.31
CA ARG A 221 11.97 -5.66 10.78
C ARG A 221 12.08 -5.90 9.29
N LEU A 222 12.30 -4.83 8.54
CA LEU A 222 12.53 -4.88 7.11
C LEU A 222 13.91 -4.33 6.81
N VAL A 223 14.77 -5.18 6.25
CA VAL A 223 16.10 -4.78 5.80
C VAL A 223 16.01 -4.32 4.35
N ALA A 224 16.19 -3.03 4.12
CA ALA A 224 16.22 -2.44 2.79
C ALA A 224 17.51 -1.65 2.60
N VAL A 225 18.16 -1.84 1.44
CA VAL A 225 19.25 -0.98 1.01
C VAL A 225 18.62 0.27 0.41
N THR A 226 18.58 1.35 1.19
CA THR A 226 18.06 2.64 0.75
C THR A 226 19.19 3.66 0.61
N PRO A 227 19.15 4.54 -0.40
CA PRO A 227 20.07 5.67 -0.45
C PRO A 227 19.94 6.53 0.81
N ASP A 228 21.06 6.90 1.43
CA ASP A 228 21.07 7.82 2.57
C ASP A 228 20.86 9.26 2.08
N ILE A 229 19.59 9.62 1.94
CA ILE A 229 19.17 10.94 1.51
C ILE A 229 18.23 11.49 2.58
N ALA A 230 18.53 12.70 3.04
CA ALA A 230 17.66 13.46 3.93
C ALA A 230 17.03 14.63 3.16
N GLY A 231 15.76 14.94 3.44
CA GLY A 231 15.09 16.09 2.84
C GLY A 231 15.80 17.41 3.12
N THR A 232 16.41 17.57 4.31
CA THR A 232 17.22 18.75 4.66
C THR A 232 18.39 18.96 3.70
N GLU A 233 19.11 17.88 3.35
CA GLU A 233 20.22 17.94 2.40
C GLU A 233 19.74 18.34 0.99
N VAL A 234 18.59 17.81 0.55
CA VAL A 234 18.00 18.20 -0.75
C VAL A 234 17.69 19.69 -0.78
N ARG A 235 17.09 20.23 0.29
CA ARG A 235 16.78 21.66 0.38
C ARG A 235 18.03 22.53 0.40
N LEU A 236 19.05 22.17 1.18
CA LEU A 236 20.32 22.90 1.25
C LEU A 236 21.03 22.94 -0.11
N ARG A 237 21.07 21.82 -0.83
CA ARG A 237 21.64 21.78 -2.18
C ARG A 237 20.84 22.59 -3.20
N GLY A 238 19.51 22.57 -3.08
CA GLY A 238 18.63 23.40 -3.88
C GLY A 238 18.91 24.89 -3.68
N GLN A 239 19.18 25.31 -2.44
CA GLN A 239 19.43 26.71 -2.10
C GLN A 239 20.65 27.28 -2.79
N VAL A 240 21.70 26.46 -2.99
CA VAL A 240 22.93 26.85 -3.69
C VAL A 240 22.91 26.52 -5.20
N GLY A 241 21.75 26.13 -5.74
CA GLY A 241 21.56 25.90 -7.17
C GLY A 241 22.17 24.60 -7.72
N HIS A 242 22.45 23.62 -6.86
CA HIS A 242 22.91 22.31 -7.32
C HIS A 242 21.81 21.54 -8.05
N ASP A 243 22.23 20.67 -8.98
CA ASP A 243 21.35 19.70 -9.60
C ASP A 243 20.88 18.65 -8.57
N LEU A 244 19.57 18.49 -8.45
CA LEU A 244 18.92 17.59 -7.49
C LEU A 244 18.55 16.22 -8.10
N THR A 245 18.77 16.01 -9.41
CA THR A 245 18.36 14.78 -10.12
C THR A 245 19.01 13.50 -9.59
N ALA A 246 20.14 13.60 -8.88
CA ALA A 246 20.77 12.48 -8.19
C ALA A 246 20.09 12.09 -6.87
N MET A 247 19.17 12.91 -6.36
CA MET A 247 18.58 12.75 -5.03
C MET A 247 17.06 12.56 -5.06
N VAL A 248 16.39 13.14 -6.05
CA VAL A 248 14.94 13.06 -6.25
C VAL A 248 14.63 12.59 -7.67
N PRO A 249 13.44 12.00 -7.92
CA PRO A 249 13.01 11.69 -9.28
C PRO A 249 13.04 12.93 -10.18
N LEU A 250 13.35 12.73 -11.47
CA LEU A 250 13.45 13.83 -12.45
C LEU A 250 12.18 14.71 -12.46
N ALA A 251 11.00 14.11 -12.43
CA ALA A 251 9.73 14.84 -12.38
C ALA A 251 9.56 15.70 -11.12
N VAL A 252 10.20 15.33 -10.01
CA VAL A 252 10.23 16.12 -8.77
C VAL A 252 11.24 17.26 -8.91
N ALA A 253 12.43 17.00 -9.44
CA ALA A 253 13.43 18.04 -9.71
C ALA A 253 12.87 19.13 -10.64
N ASP A 254 12.20 18.74 -11.73
CA ASP A 254 11.54 19.65 -12.66
C ASP A 254 10.43 20.47 -11.97
N TYR A 255 9.67 19.85 -11.06
CA TYR A 255 8.65 20.55 -10.29
C TYR A 255 9.27 21.59 -9.35
N ILE A 256 10.31 21.21 -8.59
CA ILE A 256 11.05 22.10 -7.70
C ILE A 256 11.54 23.32 -8.48
N LYS A 257 12.19 23.10 -9.62
CA LYS A 257 12.69 24.18 -10.50
C LYS A 257 11.55 25.06 -11.03
N LYS A 258 10.46 24.46 -11.50
CA LYS A 258 9.31 25.19 -12.07
C LYS A 258 8.68 26.17 -11.07
N TYR A 259 8.61 25.79 -9.79
CA TYR A 259 7.96 26.58 -8.75
C TYR A 259 8.94 27.37 -7.87
N GLY A 260 10.24 27.38 -8.20
CA GLY A 260 11.25 28.06 -7.38
C GLY A 260 11.32 27.55 -5.95
N LEU A 261 11.01 26.26 -5.74
CA LEU A 261 11.08 25.67 -4.40
C LEU A 261 12.53 25.49 -4.00
N TYR A 262 12.84 25.81 -2.74
CA TYR A 262 14.17 25.67 -2.16
C TYR A 262 15.28 26.48 -2.84
N SER A 263 14.98 27.37 -3.78
CA SER A 263 16.00 28.27 -4.33
C SER A 263 16.37 29.30 -3.28
N GLY A 264 17.68 29.53 -3.05
CA GLY A 264 18.11 30.70 -2.31
C GLY A 264 17.72 31.94 -3.10
N GLU A 265 17.30 33.00 -2.41
CA GLU A 265 17.27 34.32 -3.05
C GLU A 265 18.67 34.56 -3.61
N SER A 266 18.77 34.81 -4.92
CA SER A 266 20.01 35.30 -5.50
C SER A 266 20.42 36.51 -4.68
N CYS A 267 21.58 36.47 -4.00
CA CYS A 267 22.25 37.69 -3.57
C CYS A 267 22.51 38.50 -4.84
N SER A 268 21.59 39.42 -5.14
CA SER A 268 21.74 40.49 -6.12
C SER A 268 22.64 41.58 -5.56
#